data_AF-A0A9E5BVC8-F1
#
_entry.id   AF-A0A9E5BVC8-F1
#
_cell.length_a   1.000
_cell.length_b   1.000
_cell.length_c   1.000
_cell.angle_alpha   90.00
_cell.angle_beta   90.00
_cell.angle_gamma   90.00
#
_symmetry.space_group_name_H-M   'P 1'
#
loop_
_entity.id
_entity.type
_entity.pdbx_description
1 polymer ?
#
loop_
_entity_poly.entity_id
_entity_poly.type
_entity_poly.pdbx_seq_one_letter_code
_entity_poly.pdbx_strand_id
1 'polypeptide(L)'
;GGSEILSNEVKAVVSRFKPKDTVDQWTEVHEAAHRVGFMTTATMMYGHVEKDHHIIESLEHIRRVQDLALANGDANGNKGGFTAFIPWSYKRDNTALAKHVDDEAGPNQYLRIIAISRIMLDNVPHIQASWFSEGKKTGQIALRFGADDFGGTLFDENVMLAAGFYNRTTEDEVREMITEAGFLPVQRLTSYEIVEDANPNPTHALSK
;
A
#
# COMPACT_ATOMS: atom_id res chain seq x y z
N GLY A 1 -2.66 -1.62 10.51
CA GLY A 1 -3.02 -1.15 9.17
C GLY A 1 -2.35 0.18 8.93
N GLY A 2 -2.99 1.27 9.38
CA GLY A 2 -2.45 2.61 9.24
C GLY A 2 -1.13 2.80 9.96
N SER A 3 -0.05 2.86 9.18
CA SER A 3 1.23 3.44 9.58
C SER A 3 1.51 4.65 8.69
N GLU A 4 1.86 5.77 9.33
CA GLU A 4 2.76 6.76 8.75
C GLU A 4 4.19 6.17 8.71
N ILE A 5 5.21 7.00 8.57
CA ILE A 5 6.60 6.57 8.69
C ILE A 5 6.85 5.91 10.06
N LEU A 6 7.44 4.71 10.04
CA LEU A 6 7.82 3.94 11.22
C LEU A 6 9.19 4.40 11.72
N SER A 7 9.29 5.69 12.02
CA SER A 7 10.45 6.31 12.66
C SER A 7 9.97 7.18 13.82
N ASN A 8 10.52 6.95 15.01
CA ASN A 8 10.15 7.72 16.18
C ASN A 8 10.54 9.21 16.04
N GLU A 9 11.59 9.53 15.27
CA GLU A 9 11.96 10.91 14.92
C GLU A 9 10.82 11.60 14.16
N VAL A 10 10.31 10.96 13.12
CA VAL A 10 9.22 11.51 12.29
C VAL A 10 7.92 11.58 13.07
N LYS A 11 7.55 10.53 13.81
CA LYS A 11 6.33 10.49 14.63
C LYS A 11 6.30 11.61 15.68
N ALA A 12 7.45 11.95 16.28
CA ALA A 12 7.56 13.06 17.22
C ALA A 12 7.28 14.43 16.56
N VAL A 13 7.62 14.59 15.28
CA VAL A 13 7.35 15.82 14.52
C VAL A 13 5.89 15.92 14.12
N VAL A 14 5.28 14.83 13.64
CA VAL A 14 3.89 14.80 13.16
C VAL A 14 2.89 14.89 14.31
N SER A 15 3.18 14.24 15.44
CA SER A 15 2.22 14.03 16.53
C SER A 15 2.64 14.72 17.85
N ARG A 16 3.04 16.00 17.77
CA ARG A 16 3.68 16.76 18.87
C ARG A 16 2.92 16.80 20.19
N PHE A 17 1.58 16.79 20.17
CA PHE A 17 0.76 17.02 21.36
C PHE A 17 0.16 15.76 21.98
N LYS A 18 0.07 14.67 21.20
CA LYS A 18 -0.32 13.32 21.65
C LYS A 18 0.18 12.32 20.63
N PRO A 19 1.36 11.70 20.82
CA PRO A 19 1.85 10.65 19.93
C PRO A 19 0.77 9.58 19.82
N LYS A 20 0.09 9.51 18.68
CA LYS A 20 -0.71 8.33 18.33
C LYS A 20 0.29 7.29 17.85
N ASP A 21 0.28 6.13 18.51
CA ASP A 21 0.87 4.89 18.03
C ASP A 21 2.37 4.97 17.72
N THR A 22 3.22 4.79 18.75
CA THR A 22 4.68 4.62 18.59
C THR A 22 4.98 3.45 17.64
N VAL A 23 6.22 3.37 17.14
CA VAL A 23 6.65 2.21 16.33
C VAL A 23 6.43 0.90 17.10
N ASP A 24 6.69 0.90 18.41
CA ASP A 24 6.50 -0.27 19.27
C ASP A 24 5.02 -0.63 19.40
N GLN A 25 4.13 0.33 19.63
CA GLN A 25 2.69 0.08 19.72
C GLN A 25 2.12 -0.47 18.41
N TRP A 26 2.57 0.07 17.27
CA TRP A 26 2.21 -0.48 15.95
C TRP A 26 2.67 -1.94 15.82
N THR A 27 3.89 -2.23 16.28
CA THR A 27 4.49 -3.58 16.25
C THR A 27 3.70 -4.55 17.12
N GLU A 28 3.43 -4.17 18.38
CA GLU A 28 2.69 -4.99 19.34
C GLU A 28 1.31 -5.39 18.80
N VAL A 29 0.60 -4.46 18.18
CA VAL A 29 -0.73 -4.72 17.59
C VAL A 29 -0.64 -5.72 16.44
N HIS A 30 0.33 -5.56 15.54
CA HIS A 30 0.49 -6.46 14.40
C HIS A 30 0.97 -7.85 14.84
N GLU A 31 1.96 -7.95 15.72
CA GLU A 31 2.41 -9.23 16.25
C GLU A 31 1.33 -9.97 17.01
N ALA A 32 0.51 -9.27 17.81
CA ALA A 32 -0.62 -9.88 18.51
C ALA A 32 -1.65 -10.43 17.52
N ALA A 33 -1.98 -9.68 16.46
CA ALA A 33 -2.89 -10.12 15.42
C ALA A 33 -2.35 -11.35 14.66
N HIS A 34 -1.08 -11.31 14.24
CA HIS A 34 -0.45 -12.41 13.51
C HIS A 34 -0.37 -13.68 14.35
N ARG A 35 -0.09 -13.56 15.66
CA ARG A 35 0.03 -14.71 16.58
C ARG A 35 -1.25 -15.52 16.69
N VAL A 36 -2.42 -14.88 16.56
CA VAL A 36 -3.72 -15.57 16.57
C VAL A 36 -4.24 -15.86 15.15
N GLY A 37 -3.40 -15.65 14.12
CA GLY A 37 -3.66 -16.00 12.73
C GLY A 37 -4.43 -14.98 11.90
N PHE A 38 -4.57 -13.75 12.38
CA PHE A 38 -5.06 -12.68 11.52
C PHE A 38 -4.01 -12.26 10.49
N MET A 39 -4.48 -12.13 9.26
CA MET A 39 -3.78 -11.44 8.20
C MET A 39 -4.08 -9.94 8.27
N THR A 40 -3.06 -9.13 8.00
CA THR A 40 -3.16 -7.67 8.05
C THR A 40 -2.45 -7.04 6.85
N THR A 41 -2.53 -5.72 6.71
CA THR A 41 -1.71 -4.96 5.76
C THR A 41 -0.77 -4.02 6.50
N ALA A 42 0.39 -3.77 5.91
CA ALA A 42 1.29 -2.69 6.32
C ALA A 42 1.11 -1.50 5.36
N THR A 43 0.93 -0.29 5.88
CA THR A 43 0.83 0.91 5.03
C THR A 43 2.00 1.84 5.30
N MET A 44 2.28 2.78 4.39
CA MET A 44 3.23 3.85 4.65
C MET A 44 2.75 5.12 3.97
N MET A 45 2.32 6.10 4.77
CA MET A 45 2.16 7.46 4.29
C MET A 45 3.54 8.12 4.17
N TYR A 46 3.87 8.66 3.01
CA TYR A 46 5.13 9.36 2.74
C TYR A 46 4.88 10.71 2.05
N GLY A 47 5.92 11.50 1.83
CA GLY A 47 5.85 12.81 1.19
C GLY A 47 5.47 13.92 2.15
N HIS A 48 5.78 13.77 3.43
CA HIS A 48 5.57 14.79 4.45
C HIS A 48 6.91 15.31 4.99
N VAL A 49 7.21 15.09 6.26
CA VAL A 49 8.41 15.61 6.96
C VAL A 49 9.60 14.65 6.98
N GLU A 50 9.48 13.46 6.37
CA GLU A 50 10.49 12.43 6.43
C GLU A 50 11.65 12.63 5.44
N LYS A 51 12.65 11.76 5.53
CA LYS A 51 13.82 11.73 4.66
C LYS A 51 13.94 10.31 4.10
N ASP A 52 14.70 10.15 3.02
CA ASP A 52 14.90 8.83 2.38
C ASP A 52 15.30 7.73 3.38
N HIS A 53 16.16 8.02 4.35
CA HIS A 53 16.56 7.02 5.35
C HIS A 53 15.42 6.57 6.28
N HIS A 54 14.43 7.43 6.55
CA HIS A 54 13.25 7.06 7.34
C HIS A 54 12.30 6.13 6.56
N ILE A 55 12.27 6.24 5.22
CA ILE A 55 11.57 5.30 4.35
C ILE A 55 12.23 3.92 4.44
N ILE A 56 13.56 3.87 4.33
CA ILE A 56 14.33 2.62 4.44
C ILE A 56 14.15 1.98 5.84
N GLU A 57 14.23 2.78 6.91
CA GLU A 57 13.95 2.35 8.28
C GLU A 57 12.57 1.68 8.41
N SER A 58 11.55 2.30 7.79
CA SER A 58 10.18 1.77 7.82
C SER A 58 10.06 0.43 7.09
N LEU A 59 10.67 0.31 5.90
CA LEU A 59 10.65 -0.93 5.12
C LEU A 59 11.40 -2.06 5.85
N GLU A 60 12.56 -1.77 6.43
CA GLU A 60 13.31 -2.73 7.24
C GLU A 60 12.50 -3.20 8.46
N HIS A 61 11.81 -2.28 9.13
CA HIS A 61 10.94 -2.63 10.26
C HIS A 61 9.79 -3.54 9.84
N ILE A 62 9.08 -3.20 8.76
CA ILE A 62 8.00 -4.04 8.21
C ILE A 62 8.51 -5.44 7.86
N ARG A 63 9.65 -5.53 7.19
CA ARG A 63 10.28 -6.81 6.85
C ARG A 63 10.56 -7.65 8.10
N ARG A 64 11.12 -7.05 9.16
CA ARG A 64 11.40 -7.75 10.41
C ARG A 64 10.13 -8.28 11.09
N VAL A 65 9.06 -7.47 11.13
CA VAL A 65 7.78 -7.92 11.69
C VAL A 65 7.19 -9.07 10.88
N GLN A 66 7.34 -9.03 9.55
CA GLN A 66 6.93 -10.13 8.69
C GLN A 66 7.76 -11.40 8.91
N ASP A 67 9.09 -11.29 9.05
CA ASP A 67 9.96 -12.42 9.38
C ASP A 67 9.52 -13.11 10.68
N LEU A 68 9.19 -12.31 11.71
CA LEU A 68 8.67 -12.81 12.98
C LEU A 68 7.32 -13.50 12.81
N ALA A 69 6.41 -12.94 12.02
CA ALA A 69 5.11 -13.54 11.74
C ALA A 69 5.25 -14.91 11.05
N LEU A 70 6.09 -14.98 10.02
CA LEU A 70 6.35 -16.21 9.27
C LEU A 70 7.06 -17.28 10.13
N ALA A 71 7.98 -16.88 10.99
CA ALA A 71 8.65 -17.78 11.93
C ALA A 71 7.70 -18.36 13.00
N ASN A 72 6.63 -17.64 13.32
CA ASN A 72 5.59 -18.06 14.27
C ASN A 72 4.47 -18.88 13.64
N GLY A 73 4.47 -19.07 12.31
CA GLY A 73 3.49 -19.91 11.61
C GLY A 73 3.56 -21.35 12.11
N ASP A 74 2.41 -21.94 12.45
CA ASP A 74 2.36 -23.28 13.04
C ASP A 74 1.99 -24.36 12.01
N ALA A 75 2.33 -25.61 12.33
CA ALA A 75 1.99 -26.77 11.51
C ALA A 75 0.47 -27.02 11.41
N ASN A 76 -0.35 -26.29 12.18
CA ASN A 76 -1.81 -26.36 12.18
C ASN A 76 -2.46 -25.37 11.20
N GLY A 77 -1.65 -24.63 10.43
CA GLY A 77 -2.14 -23.74 9.38
C GLY A 77 -2.37 -22.30 9.81
N ASN A 78 -1.86 -21.89 10.97
CA ASN A 78 -1.81 -20.48 11.33
C ASN A 78 -0.85 -19.73 10.39
N LYS A 79 -1.41 -18.89 9.52
CA LYS A 79 -0.70 -18.11 8.49
C LYS A 79 -0.79 -16.60 8.74
N GLY A 80 -0.75 -16.16 10.00
CA GLY A 80 -0.72 -14.73 10.30
C GLY A 80 0.43 -14.00 9.59
N GLY A 81 0.28 -12.70 9.37
CA GLY A 81 1.29 -11.89 8.71
C GLY A 81 0.70 -10.72 7.92
N PHE A 82 1.54 -10.11 7.09
CA PHE A 82 1.13 -9.13 6.10
C PHE A 82 0.75 -9.82 4.79
N THR A 83 -0.41 -9.46 4.25
CA THR A 83 -0.79 -9.81 2.88
C THR A 83 -0.19 -8.85 1.87
N ALA A 84 -0.11 -7.57 2.24
CA ALA A 84 0.36 -6.53 1.34
C ALA A 84 1.02 -5.36 2.04
N PHE A 85 1.90 -4.70 1.29
CA PHE A 85 2.40 -3.37 1.60
C PHE A 85 1.77 -2.32 0.69
N ILE A 86 1.35 -1.19 1.29
CA ILE A 86 0.58 -0.15 0.61
C ILE A 86 1.20 1.23 0.90
N PRO A 87 2.09 1.74 0.04
CA PRO A 87 2.57 3.11 0.15
C PRO A 87 1.58 4.09 -0.48
N TRP A 88 1.43 5.27 0.09
CA TRP A 88 0.60 6.35 -0.46
C TRP A 88 1.11 7.73 -0.06
N SER A 89 0.97 8.71 -0.94
CA SER A 89 1.43 10.07 -0.70
C SER A 89 0.50 10.82 0.26
N TYR A 90 1.11 11.58 1.16
CA TYR A 90 0.44 12.57 1.98
C TYR A 90 -0.17 13.66 1.08
N LYS A 91 -1.44 14.00 1.34
CA LYS A 91 -2.15 15.09 0.69
C LYS A 91 -2.16 16.32 1.59
N ARG A 92 -1.68 17.43 1.05
CA ARG A 92 -1.39 18.64 1.82
C ARG A 92 -2.65 19.40 2.22
N ASP A 93 -3.63 19.46 1.34
CA ASP A 93 -4.77 20.33 1.49
C ASP A 93 -5.61 20.01 2.74
N ASN A 94 -6.03 21.06 3.45
CA ASN A 94 -6.86 20.98 4.65
C ASN A 94 -6.28 20.20 5.84
N THR A 95 -4.95 20.13 5.97
CA THR A 95 -4.29 19.42 7.08
C THR A 95 -3.45 20.36 7.97
N ALA A 96 -3.19 19.94 9.21
CA ALA A 96 -2.36 20.70 10.16
C ALA A 96 -0.87 20.77 9.76
N LEU A 97 -0.41 19.82 8.93
CA LEU A 97 0.97 19.72 8.44
C LEU A 97 1.22 20.53 7.17
N ALA A 98 0.19 21.10 6.53
CA ALA A 98 0.32 21.86 5.29
C ALA A 98 1.39 22.96 5.33
N LYS A 99 1.60 23.59 6.49
CA LYS A 99 2.60 24.65 6.70
C LYS A 99 4.05 24.15 6.81
N HIS A 100 4.26 22.83 6.85
CA HIS A 100 5.57 22.19 7.00
C HIS A 100 5.94 21.31 5.81
N VAL A 101 5.05 21.23 4.82
CA VAL A 101 5.25 20.48 3.58
C VAL A 101 5.06 21.48 2.46
N ASP A 102 6.15 21.83 1.78
CA ASP A 102 6.14 22.85 0.74
C ASP A 102 5.50 22.32 -0.55
N ASP A 103 5.86 21.09 -0.95
CA ASP A 103 5.40 20.43 -2.16
C ASP A 103 4.88 19.00 -1.85
N GLU A 104 3.86 18.57 -2.58
CA GLU A 104 3.39 17.18 -2.53
C GLU A 104 4.35 16.24 -3.27
N ALA A 105 4.44 14.99 -2.80
CA ALA A 105 5.23 13.99 -3.47
C ALA A 105 4.70 13.69 -4.88
N GLY A 106 5.57 13.82 -5.87
CA GLY A 106 5.23 13.55 -7.27
C GLY A 106 5.36 12.07 -7.66
N PRO A 107 4.91 11.71 -8.88
CA PRO A 107 4.93 10.33 -9.39
C PRO A 107 6.31 9.66 -9.35
N ASN A 108 7.41 10.40 -9.56
CA ASN A 108 8.76 9.84 -9.55
C ASN A 108 9.16 9.29 -8.18
N GLN A 109 8.80 9.98 -7.09
CA GLN A 109 9.11 9.51 -5.74
C GLN A 109 8.28 8.27 -5.41
N TYR A 110 6.99 8.27 -5.75
CA TYR A 110 6.11 7.13 -5.60
C TYR A 110 6.65 5.87 -6.31
N LEU A 111 6.99 5.99 -7.59
CA LEU A 111 7.50 4.85 -8.38
C LEU A 111 8.82 4.30 -7.83
N ARG A 112 9.70 5.17 -7.32
CA ARG A 112 10.91 4.75 -6.60
C ARG A 112 10.57 3.97 -5.32
N ILE A 113 9.57 4.42 -4.57
CA ILE A 113 9.10 3.74 -3.34
C ILE A 113 8.51 2.36 -3.68
N ILE A 114 7.69 2.25 -4.74
CA ILE A 114 7.16 0.95 -5.19
C ILE A 114 8.31 -0.01 -5.54
N ALA A 115 9.29 0.45 -6.33
CA ALA A 115 10.42 -0.37 -6.75
C ALA A 115 11.29 -0.83 -5.58
N ILE A 116 11.67 0.09 -4.68
CA ILE A 116 12.50 -0.29 -3.53
C ILE A 116 11.73 -1.18 -2.55
N SER A 117 10.41 -0.99 -2.41
CA SER A 117 9.58 -1.85 -1.57
C SER A 117 9.54 -3.28 -2.11
N ARG A 118 9.40 -3.46 -3.44
CA ARG A 118 9.47 -4.79 -4.06
C ARG A 118 10.83 -5.46 -3.84
N ILE A 119 11.92 -4.69 -3.84
CA ILE A 119 13.28 -5.22 -3.63
C ILE A 119 13.50 -5.58 -2.15
N MET A 120 13.07 -4.73 -1.23
CA MET A 120 13.35 -4.89 0.20
C MET A 120 12.38 -5.83 0.91
N LEU A 121 11.09 -5.82 0.54
CA LEU A 121 10.05 -6.61 1.19
C LEU A 121 9.88 -7.96 0.48
N ASP A 122 10.97 -8.72 0.39
CA ASP A 122 11.00 -10.06 -0.23
C ASP A 122 10.05 -11.07 0.43
N ASN A 123 9.60 -10.80 1.65
CA ASN A 123 8.75 -11.64 2.48
C ASN A 123 7.30 -11.13 2.61
N VAL A 124 6.97 -9.97 2.02
CA VAL A 124 5.59 -9.47 1.92
C VAL A 124 5.07 -9.82 0.53
N PRO A 125 3.99 -10.63 0.40
CA PRO A 125 3.59 -11.18 -0.89
C PRO A 125 3.26 -10.11 -1.95
N HIS A 126 2.47 -9.11 -1.56
CA HIS A 126 1.89 -8.16 -2.50
C HIS A 126 2.34 -6.72 -2.24
N ILE A 127 2.60 -5.98 -3.30
CA ILE A 127 2.82 -4.52 -3.25
C ILE A 127 1.64 -3.88 -3.99
N GLN A 128 0.85 -3.08 -3.27
CA GLN A 128 -0.31 -2.42 -3.85
C GLN A 128 0.05 -1.10 -4.51
N ALA A 129 -0.39 -0.92 -5.76
CA ALA A 129 -0.44 0.35 -6.44
C ALA A 129 -1.64 1.17 -5.94
N SER A 130 -1.38 2.22 -5.17
CA SER A 130 -2.38 3.15 -4.64
C SER A 130 -2.86 4.15 -5.69
N TRP A 131 -3.38 3.68 -6.83
CA TRP A 131 -3.83 4.53 -7.95
C TRP A 131 -4.87 5.59 -7.53
N PHE A 132 -5.66 5.31 -6.49
CA PHE A 132 -6.65 6.24 -5.95
C PHE A 132 -6.00 7.46 -5.31
N SER A 133 -4.80 7.32 -4.72
CA SER A 133 -4.01 8.40 -4.11
C SER A 133 -3.06 9.06 -5.11
N GLU A 134 -2.50 8.29 -6.03
CA GLU A 134 -1.43 8.74 -6.94
C GLU A 134 -1.93 9.11 -8.35
N GLY A 135 -3.21 8.84 -8.62
CA GLY A 135 -3.85 9.00 -9.93
C GLY A 135 -3.72 7.75 -10.82
N LYS A 136 -4.73 7.54 -11.69
CA LYS A 136 -4.85 6.37 -12.58
C LYS A 136 -3.59 6.08 -13.40
N LYS A 137 -3.04 7.10 -14.08
CA LYS A 137 -1.83 6.97 -14.92
C LYS A 137 -0.61 6.52 -14.11
N THR A 138 -0.38 7.15 -12.96
CA THR A 138 0.73 6.78 -12.07
C THR A 138 0.55 5.37 -11.53
N GLY A 139 -0.67 5.00 -11.16
CA GLY A 139 -1.04 3.65 -10.77
C GLY A 139 -0.68 2.62 -11.84
N GLN A 140 -1.12 2.83 -13.09
CA GLN A 140 -0.80 1.94 -14.23
C GLN A 140 0.71 1.73 -14.38
N ILE A 141 1.49 2.82 -14.31
CA ILE A 141 2.95 2.75 -14.42
C ILE A 141 3.54 1.95 -13.25
N ALA A 142 3.00 2.06 -12.05
CA ALA A 142 3.51 1.35 -10.86
C ALA A 142 3.51 -0.18 -11.00
N LEU A 143 2.62 -0.75 -11.82
CA LEU A 143 2.65 -2.19 -12.15
C LEU A 143 4.00 -2.61 -12.78
N ARG A 144 4.62 -1.72 -13.56
CA ARG A 144 5.95 -1.93 -14.16
C ARG A 144 7.11 -1.69 -13.18
N PHE A 145 6.82 -1.13 -12.01
CA PHE A 145 7.82 -0.85 -10.96
C PHE A 145 7.78 -1.88 -9.82
N GLY A 146 6.95 -2.93 -9.94
CA GLY A 146 6.92 -4.03 -8.97
C GLY A 146 5.65 -4.14 -8.15
N ALA A 147 4.65 -3.27 -8.37
CA ALA A 147 3.31 -3.49 -7.85
C ALA A 147 2.62 -4.63 -8.61
N ASP A 148 1.87 -5.45 -7.88
CA ASP A 148 1.09 -6.56 -8.46
C ASP A 148 -0.39 -6.52 -8.02
N ASP A 149 -0.71 -5.69 -7.03
CA ASP A 149 -2.07 -5.42 -6.61
C ASP A 149 -2.50 -4.01 -7.05
N PHE A 150 -3.58 -3.89 -7.80
CA PHE A 150 -4.06 -2.61 -8.35
C PHE A 150 -5.17 -1.97 -7.51
N GLY A 151 -5.21 -2.25 -6.21
CA GLY A 151 -6.18 -1.66 -5.29
C GLY A 151 -7.64 -2.06 -5.58
N GLY A 152 -8.55 -1.69 -4.67
CA GLY A 152 -9.97 -2.01 -4.81
C GLY A 152 -10.77 -0.97 -5.60
N THR A 153 -11.92 -1.38 -6.13
CA THR A 153 -12.97 -0.46 -6.60
C THR A 153 -13.61 0.23 -5.40
N LEU A 154 -13.20 1.46 -5.12
CA LEU A 154 -13.79 2.25 -4.04
C LEU A 154 -15.16 2.77 -4.50
N PHE A 155 -16.21 2.01 -4.17
CA PHE A 155 -17.59 2.42 -4.44
C PHE A 155 -18.01 3.64 -3.59
N ASP A 156 -17.42 3.82 -2.40
CA ASP A 156 -17.64 4.96 -1.49
C ASP A 156 -16.35 5.34 -0.73
N GLU A 157 -15.49 6.21 -1.29
CA GLU A 157 -14.29 6.71 -0.58
C GLU A 157 -14.52 8.07 0.08
N ASN A 158 -14.97 8.08 1.33
CA ASN A 158 -15.21 9.34 2.06
C ASN A 158 -13.93 10.03 2.56
N VAL A 159 -12.79 9.33 2.65
CA VAL A 159 -11.54 9.87 3.23
C VAL A 159 -10.81 10.81 2.26
N MET A 160 -10.57 10.39 1.02
CA MET A 160 -9.97 11.24 -0.01
C MET A 160 -10.90 12.38 -0.43
N LEU A 161 -12.22 12.13 -0.45
CA LEU A 161 -13.26 13.15 -0.59
C LEU A 161 -13.11 14.28 0.45
N ALA A 162 -12.88 13.93 1.73
CA ALA A 162 -12.67 14.91 2.79
C ALA A 162 -11.36 15.73 2.62
N ALA A 163 -10.37 15.17 1.91
CA ALA A 163 -9.12 15.86 1.54
C ALA A 163 -9.19 16.58 0.17
N GLY A 164 -10.35 16.58 -0.51
CA GLY A 164 -10.53 17.25 -1.80
C GLY A 164 -9.97 16.49 -3.01
N PHE A 165 -9.47 15.26 -2.83
CA PHE A 165 -8.97 14.42 -3.91
C PHE A 165 -10.03 13.40 -4.31
N TYR A 166 -10.45 13.40 -5.59
CA TYR A 166 -11.58 12.60 -6.05
C TYR A 166 -11.21 11.78 -7.28
N ASN A 167 -11.03 10.47 -7.09
CA ASN A 167 -10.83 9.51 -8.15
C ASN A 167 -11.89 8.41 -8.04
N ARG A 168 -12.73 8.26 -9.06
CA ARG A 168 -13.66 7.14 -9.21
C ARG A 168 -13.26 6.26 -10.37
N THR A 169 -13.60 4.98 -10.26
CA THR A 169 -13.42 4.01 -11.34
C THR A 169 -14.48 2.92 -11.28
N THR A 170 -14.73 2.27 -12.40
CA THR A 170 -15.53 1.04 -12.48
C THR A 170 -14.62 -0.18 -12.52
N GLU A 171 -15.18 -1.37 -12.35
CA GLU A 171 -14.43 -2.62 -12.53
C GLU A 171 -13.87 -2.73 -13.96
N ASP A 172 -14.66 -2.39 -14.98
CA ASP A 172 -14.26 -2.42 -16.38
C ASP A 172 -13.08 -1.50 -16.66
N GLU A 173 -13.11 -0.27 -16.12
CA GLU A 173 -11.99 0.66 -16.24
C GLU A 173 -10.72 0.10 -15.56
N VAL A 174 -10.83 -0.55 -14.39
CA VAL A 174 -9.68 -1.19 -13.75
C VAL A 174 -9.11 -2.30 -14.62
N ARG A 175 -9.96 -3.15 -15.19
CA ARG A 175 -9.54 -4.22 -16.10
C ARG A 175 -8.84 -3.67 -17.34
N GLU A 176 -9.39 -2.61 -17.94
CA GLU A 176 -8.80 -1.92 -19.09
C GLU A 176 -7.42 -1.34 -18.72
N MET A 177 -7.33 -0.60 -17.62
CA MET A 177 -6.08 0.01 -17.17
C MET A 177 -4.96 -1.02 -16.91
N ILE A 178 -5.28 -2.16 -16.30
CA ILE A 178 -4.30 -3.25 -16.08
C ILE A 178 -3.87 -3.87 -17.41
N THR A 179 -4.82 -4.08 -18.33
CA THR A 179 -4.57 -4.65 -19.65
C THR A 179 -3.73 -3.73 -20.52
N GLU A 180 -4.02 -2.42 -20.55
CA GLU A 180 -3.24 -1.40 -21.24
C GLU A 180 -1.80 -1.30 -20.72
N ALA A 181 -1.62 -1.47 -19.40
CA ALA A 181 -0.30 -1.57 -18.80
C ALA A 181 0.46 -2.85 -19.20
N GLY A 182 -0.21 -3.80 -19.86
CA GLY A 182 0.31 -5.06 -20.38
C GLY A 182 0.37 -6.19 -19.36
N PHE A 183 -0.60 -6.23 -18.44
CA PHE A 183 -0.77 -7.27 -17.42
C PHE A 183 -2.16 -7.94 -17.53
N LEU A 184 -2.31 -9.11 -16.93
CA LEU A 184 -3.61 -9.81 -16.86
C LEU A 184 -4.39 -9.34 -15.63
N PRO A 185 -5.57 -8.72 -15.77
CA PRO A 185 -6.41 -8.40 -14.62
C PRO A 185 -7.00 -9.67 -14.00
N VAL A 186 -6.77 -9.85 -12.70
CA VAL A 186 -7.32 -10.97 -11.91
C VAL A 186 -8.09 -10.39 -10.73
N GLN A 187 -9.35 -10.80 -10.59
CA GLN A 187 -10.16 -10.43 -9.43
C GLN A 187 -9.79 -11.31 -8.23
N ARG A 188 -9.66 -10.68 -7.06
CA ARG A 188 -9.27 -11.33 -5.81
C ARG A 188 -10.17 -10.94 -4.66
N LEU A 189 -10.23 -11.78 -3.65
CA LEU A 189 -10.76 -11.45 -2.33
C LEU A 189 -9.72 -10.64 -1.51
N THR A 190 -10.12 -10.14 -0.34
CA THR A 190 -9.20 -9.50 0.63
C THR A 190 -8.11 -10.47 1.12
N SER A 191 -8.40 -11.77 1.13
CA SER A 191 -7.45 -12.86 1.40
C SER A 191 -6.43 -13.10 0.29
N TYR A 192 -6.54 -12.38 -0.84
CA TYR A 192 -5.79 -12.61 -2.08
C TYR A 192 -6.12 -13.93 -2.80
N GLU A 193 -7.16 -14.64 -2.37
CA GLU A 193 -7.71 -15.76 -3.13
C GLU A 193 -8.34 -15.25 -4.43
N ILE A 194 -8.03 -15.95 -5.52
CA ILE A 194 -8.52 -15.61 -6.87
C ILE A 194 -10.00 -16.00 -6.97
N VAL A 195 -10.81 -15.11 -7.54
CA VAL A 195 -12.19 -15.40 -7.89
C VAL A 195 -12.19 -16.13 -9.25
N GLU A 196 -12.59 -17.41 -9.26
CA GLU A 196 -12.39 -18.35 -10.39
C GLU A 196 -13.00 -17.91 -11.75
N ASP A 197 -13.92 -16.94 -11.78
CA ASP A 197 -14.61 -16.51 -13.01
C ASP A 197 -13.92 -15.39 -13.81
N ALA A 198 -12.75 -14.89 -13.39
CA ALA A 198 -12.07 -13.78 -14.07
C ALA A 198 -11.22 -14.19 -15.29
N ASN A 199 -11.57 -15.26 -16.01
CA ASN A 199 -10.84 -15.71 -17.20
C ASN A 199 -11.50 -15.13 -18.47
N PRO A 200 -11.05 -13.98 -19.02
CA PRO A 200 -11.50 -13.58 -20.34
C PRO A 200 -10.91 -14.56 -21.34
N ASN A 201 -11.77 -15.30 -22.04
CA ASN A 201 -11.34 -16.08 -23.20
C ASN A 201 -10.45 -15.21 -24.12
N PRO A 202 -9.29 -15.71 -24.60
CA PRO A 202 -8.37 -14.92 -25.43
C PRO A 202 -8.87 -14.58 -26.85
N THR A 203 -10.17 -14.66 -27.14
CA THR A 203 -10.71 -14.63 -28.50
C THR A 203 -11.02 -13.25 -29.09
N HIS A 204 -10.69 -12.14 -28.43
CA HIS A 204 -10.80 -10.81 -29.04
C HIS A 204 -9.45 -10.09 -29.19
N ALA A 205 -8.44 -10.81 -29.66
CA ALA A 205 -7.31 -10.18 -30.34
C ALA A 205 -7.70 -9.84 -31.79
N LEU A 206 -7.88 -8.55 -32.05
CA LEU A 206 -7.70 -7.86 -33.33
C LEU A 206 -8.64 -8.25 -34.48
N SER A 207 -9.73 -7.49 -34.62
CA SER A 207 -10.26 -7.14 -35.94
C SER A 207 -10.79 -5.70 -35.96
N LYS A 208 -9.89 -4.74 -36.19
CA LYS A 208 -9.96 -3.64 -37.17
C LYS A 208 -8.89 -2.59 -36.88
#